data_AF-A0A4R3I3E8-F1
#
_entry.id   AF-A0A4R3I3E8-F1
#
_cell.length_a   1.000
_cell.length_b   1.000
_cell.length_c   1.000
_cell.angle_alpha   90.00
_cell.angle_beta   90.00
_cell.angle_gamma   90.00
#
_symmetry.space_group_name_H-M   'P 1'
#
loop_
_entity.id
_entity.type
_entity.pdbx_description
1 polymer ?
#
loop_
_entity_poly.entity_id
_entity_poly.type
_entity_poly.pdbx_seq_one_letter_code
_entity_poly.pdbx_strand_id
1 'polypeptide(L)'
;MNDTSIQLDAKKSAYQVLDQVWRGQSFPVNPAAIAGEMGMTVLEAELPETILGGLIKDAGRDAVIMLNLCDTEEHKRFNCAQKLGYYVERLKQHDECFKYVEFRVRAASAGSSVSESFADAFAASLLMPELAIRQLARKGMALSGMARHFGVTADALEYRLKQLGIDLEQIVAA
;
A
#
# COMPACT_ATOMS: atom_id res chain seq x y z
N MET A 1 3.64 15.63 13.76
CA MET A 1 4.11 15.52 12.36
C MET A 1 3.10 16.21 11.46
N ASN A 2 3.54 16.88 10.39
CA ASN A 2 2.63 17.37 9.35
C ASN A 2 2.48 16.30 8.25
N ASP A 3 1.44 16.39 7.42
CA ASP A 3 1.12 15.36 6.43
C ASP A 3 2.27 15.11 5.44
N THR A 4 3.00 16.16 5.07
CA THR A 4 4.16 16.05 4.17
C THR A 4 5.28 15.19 4.76
N SER A 5 5.55 15.31 6.06
CA SER A 5 6.56 14.48 6.74
C SER A 5 6.16 13.00 6.76
N ILE A 6 4.88 12.70 7.00
CA ILE A 6 4.34 11.34 7.02
C ILE A 6 4.49 10.70 5.63
N GLN A 7 4.11 11.41 4.57
CA GLN A 7 4.21 10.90 3.20
C GLN A 7 5.66 10.63 2.78
N LEU A 8 6.59 11.50 3.16
CA LEU A 8 8.00 11.34 2.84
C LEU A 8 8.59 10.10 3.55
N ASP A 9 8.28 9.92 4.83
CA ASP A 9 8.77 8.79 5.61
C ASP A 9 8.15 7.46 5.15
N ALA A 10 6.87 7.47 4.78
CA ALA A 10 6.19 6.33 4.18
C ALA A 10 6.83 5.93 2.83
N LYS A 11 7.10 6.92 1.96
CA LYS A 11 7.79 6.70 0.68
C LYS A 11 9.18 6.10 0.87
N LYS A 12 9.99 6.65 1.78
CA LYS A 12 11.33 6.12 2.10
C LYS A 12 11.26 4.65 2.55
N SER A 13 10.31 4.34 3.43
CA SER A 13 10.14 2.99 3.97
C SER A 13 9.70 2.00 2.89
N ALA A 14 8.76 2.39 2.03
CA ALA A 14 8.34 1.57 0.91
C ALA A 14 9.51 1.28 -0.04
N TYR A 15 10.38 2.26 -0.29
CA TYR A 15 11.52 2.09 -1.19
C TYR A 15 12.61 1.22 -0.59
N GLN A 16 12.81 1.29 0.74
CA GLN A 16 13.69 0.35 1.45
C GLN A 16 13.18 -1.09 1.30
N VAL A 17 11.87 -1.32 1.43
CA VAL A 17 11.27 -2.65 1.23
C VAL A 17 11.41 -3.11 -0.23
N LEU A 18 11.19 -2.22 -1.20
CA LEU A 18 11.40 -2.55 -2.61
C LEU A 18 12.84 -2.94 -2.93
N ASP A 19 13.82 -2.25 -2.33
CA ASP A 19 15.24 -2.52 -2.54
C ASP A 19 15.70 -3.82 -1.86
N GLN A 20 15.33 -4.00 -0.59
CA GLN A 20 15.86 -5.09 0.24
C GLN A 20 15.12 -6.41 0.06
N VAL A 21 13.81 -6.36 -0.21
CA VAL A 21 12.91 -7.52 -0.28
C VAL A 21 12.53 -7.78 -1.73
N TRP A 22 11.89 -6.82 -2.41
CA TRP A 22 11.42 -7.02 -3.78
C TRP A 22 12.56 -7.11 -4.82
N ARG A 23 13.69 -6.44 -4.58
CA ARG A 23 14.96 -6.54 -5.33
C ARG A 23 14.83 -6.36 -6.85
N GLY A 24 14.01 -5.40 -7.28
CA GLY A 24 13.88 -5.06 -8.69
C GLY A 24 13.14 -6.09 -9.55
N GLN A 25 12.39 -7.02 -8.94
CA GLN A 25 11.43 -7.87 -9.65
C GLN A 25 10.41 -7.03 -10.46
N SER A 26 9.86 -7.62 -11.51
CA SER A 26 8.96 -6.92 -12.44
C SER A 26 7.63 -6.52 -11.80
N PHE A 27 6.97 -5.51 -12.35
CA PHE A 27 5.59 -5.21 -12.01
C PHE A 27 4.63 -6.31 -12.51
N PRO A 28 3.50 -6.54 -11.81
CA PRO A 28 3.07 -5.82 -10.62
C PRO A 28 3.80 -6.30 -9.34
N VAL A 29 4.14 -5.37 -8.44
CA VAL A 29 4.77 -5.71 -7.14
C VAL A 29 3.84 -6.64 -6.36
N ASN A 30 4.31 -7.76 -5.81
CA ASN A 30 3.45 -8.67 -5.05
C ASN A 30 3.55 -8.40 -3.53
N PRO A 31 2.58 -7.70 -2.91
CA PRO A 31 2.64 -7.38 -1.48
C PRO A 31 2.53 -8.63 -0.61
N ALA A 32 1.80 -9.67 -1.02
CA ALA A 32 1.72 -10.90 -0.24
C ALA A 32 3.04 -11.67 -0.22
N ALA A 33 3.77 -11.67 -1.35
CA ALA A 33 5.12 -12.25 -1.41
C ALA A 33 6.10 -11.48 -0.52
N ILE A 34 6.06 -10.14 -0.56
CA ILE A 34 6.86 -9.28 0.33
C ILE A 34 6.53 -9.58 1.79
N ALA A 35 5.25 -9.69 2.14
CA ALA A 35 4.82 -10.03 3.50
C ALA A 35 5.39 -11.38 3.96
N GLY A 36 5.34 -12.40 3.10
CA GLY A 36 5.94 -13.71 3.37
C GLY A 36 7.45 -13.64 3.61
N GLU A 37 8.18 -12.91 2.78
CA GLU A 37 9.63 -12.70 2.97
C GLU A 37 9.96 -11.91 4.25
N MET A 38 9.03 -11.06 4.71
CA MET A 38 9.14 -10.34 5.97
C MET A 38 8.67 -11.16 7.20
N GLY A 39 8.40 -12.46 7.02
CA GLY A 39 8.01 -13.35 8.12
C GLY A 39 6.55 -13.19 8.54
N MET A 40 5.67 -12.70 7.66
CA MET A 40 4.24 -12.58 7.92
C MET A 40 3.45 -13.67 7.19
N THR A 41 2.35 -14.09 7.78
CA THR A 41 1.36 -14.94 7.10
C THR A 41 0.28 -14.07 6.47
N VAL A 42 -0.03 -14.30 5.19
CA VAL A 42 -1.17 -13.68 4.51
C VAL A 42 -2.22 -14.74 4.27
N LEU A 43 -3.46 -14.47 4.70
CA LEU A 43 -4.59 -15.36 4.49
C LEU A 43 -5.82 -14.58 4.03
N GLU A 44 -6.67 -15.27 3.29
CA GLU A 44 -7.96 -14.76 2.84
C GLU A 44 -9.07 -15.47 3.62
N ALA A 45 -10.07 -14.70 4.02
CA ALA A 45 -11.24 -15.22 4.73
C ALA A 45 -12.49 -14.46 4.30
N GLU A 46 -13.65 -15.12 4.37
CA GLU A 46 -14.92 -14.42 4.28
C GLU A 46 -15.07 -13.51 5.51
N LEU A 47 -15.11 -12.21 5.26
CA LEU A 47 -15.29 -11.19 6.29
C LEU A 47 -16.59 -10.43 6.03
N PRO A 48 -17.21 -9.82 7.07
CA PRO A 48 -18.32 -8.91 6.86
C PRO A 48 -18.02 -7.87 5.78
N GLU A 49 -19.02 -7.51 4.97
CA GLU A 49 -18.88 -6.58 3.84
C GLU A 49 -18.27 -5.22 4.25
N THR A 50 -18.49 -4.84 5.51
CA THR A 50 -17.96 -3.61 6.13
C THR A 50 -16.47 -3.67 6.46
N ILE A 51 -15.82 -4.83 6.37
CA ILE A 51 -14.41 -5.05 6.75
C ILE A 51 -13.61 -5.40 5.50
N LEU A 52 -12.54 -4.62 5.24
CA LEU A 52 -11.58 -4.89 4.16
C LEU A 52 -10.51 -5.89 4.61
N GLY A 53 -10.23 -5.93 5.91
CA GLY A 53 -9.50 -7.02 6.56
C GLY A 53 -8.79 -6.56 7.83
N GLY A 54 -7.85 -7.37 8.31
CA GLY A 54 -7.13 -7.08 9.55
C GLY A 54 -5.66 -7.44 9.52
N LEU A 55 -4.95 -6.94 10.52
CA LEU A 55 -3.56 -7.27 10.82
C LEU A 55 -3.46 -7.56 12.32
N ILE A 56 -2.88 -8.69 12.68
CA ILE A 56 -2.67 -9.11 14.05
C ILE A 56 -1.19 -9.44 14.24
N LYS A 57 -0.58 -8.87 15.28
CA LYS A 57 0.74 -9.23 15.75
C LYS A 57 0.63 -9.48 17.26
N ASP A 58 0.76 -10.74 17.68
CA ASP A 58 0.87 -11.07 19.10
C ASP A 58 2.36 -11.13 19.52
N ALA A 59 2.65 -10.87 20.78
CA ALA A 59 4.01 -10.95 21.31
C ALA A 59 4.61 -12.35 21.08
N GLY A 60 5.86 -12.39 20.58
CA GLY A 60 6.56 -13.65 20.27
C GLY A 60 5.98 -14.48 19.11
N ARG A 61 4.99 -13.96 18.37
CA ARG A 61 4.42 -14.62 17.18
C ARG A 61 4.62 -13.78 15.92
N ASP A 62 4.63 -14.45 14.78
CA ASP A 62 4.62 -13.83 13.46
C ASP A 62 3.33 -13.04 13.23
N ALA A 63 3.41 -11.96 12.44
CA ALA A 63 2.25 -11.18 12.11
C ALA A 63 1.36 -11.91 11.09
N VAL A 64 0.05 -11.72 11.20
CA VAL A 64 -0.95 -12.29 10.30
C VAL A 64 -1.75 -11.17 9.65
N ILE A 65 -1.72 -11.12 8.32
CA ILE A 65 -2.57 -10.29 7.48
C ILE A 65 -3.77 -11.13 7.05
N MET A 66 -4.97 -10.63 7.32
CA MET A 66 -6.23 -11.19 6.83
C MET A 66 -6.82 -10.27 5.77
N LEU A 67 -7.14 -10.78 4.60
CA LEU A 67 -7.81 -10.06 3.51
C LEU A 67 -9.23 -10.58 3.34
N ASN A 68 -10.16 -9.71 2.97
CA ASN A 68 -11.52 -10.14 2.66
C ASN A 68 -11.52 -10.92 1.33
N LEU A 69 -11.91 -12.19 1.38
CA LEU A 69 -11.97 -13.10 0.22
C LEU A 69 -12.89 -12.57 -0.88
N CYS A 70 -13.93 -11.83 -0.49
CA CYS A 70 -14.94 -11.29 -1.40
C CYS A 70 -14.50 -10.03 -2.15
N ASP A 71 -13.35 -9.44 -1.81
CA ASP A 71 -12.82 -8.28 -2.54
C ASP A 71 -12.16 -8.68 -3.86
N THR A 72 -12.06 -7.72 -4.78
CA THR A 72 -11.30 -7.91 -6.02
C THR A 72 -9.80 -8.00 -5.73
N GLU A 73 -9.06 -8.62 -6.63
CA GLU A 73 -7.61 -8.80 -6.47
C GLU A 73 -6.86 -7.47 -6.35
N GLU A 74 -7.27 -6.42 -7.07
CA GLU A 74 -6.68 -5.09 -6.96
C GLU A 74 -6.88 -4.48 -5.56
N HIS A 75 -8.07 -4.66 -4.97
CA HIS A 75 -8.37 -4.19 -3.63
C HIS A 75 -7.61 -5.00 -2.57
N LYS A 76 -7.58 -6.34 -2.69
CA LYS A 76 -6.77 -7.21 -1.81
C LYS A 76 -5.31 -6.81 -1.83
N ARG A 77 -4.76 -6.52 -3.01
CA ARG A 77 -3.36 -6.10 -3.19
C ARG A 77 -3.08 -4.77 -2.49
N PHE A 78 -3.92 -3.75 -2.70
CA PHE A 78 -3.75 -2.47 -2.02
C PHE A 78 -3.87 -2.61 -0.51
N ASN A 79 -4.88 -3.35 -0.05
CA ASN A 79 -5.15 -3.55 1.36
C ASN A 79 -4.06 -4.41 2.07
N CYS A 80 -3.45 -5.37 1.37
CA CYS A 80 -2.26 -6.08 1.83
C CYS A 80 -1.07 -5.13 1.98
N ALA A 81 -0.80 -4.29 0.97
CA ALA A 81 0.28 -3.31 1.00
C ALA A 81 0.09 -2.24 2.11
N GLN A 82 -1.16 -1.87 2.39
CA GLN A 82 -1.51 -0.96 3.48
C GLN A 82 -1.16 -1.59 4.84
N LYS A 83 -1.51 -2.85 5.06
CA LYS A 83 -1.16 -3.57 6.30
C LYS A 83 0.34 -3.78 6.45
N LEU A 84 1.06 -4.02 5.34
CA LEU A 84 2.52 -3.98 5.34
C LEU A 84 3.05 -2.63 5.82
N GLY A 85 2.50 -1.53 5.33
CA GLY A 85 2.87 -0.18 5.77
C GLY A 85 2.62 0.03 7.26
N TYR A 86 1.46 -0.40 7.76
CA TYR A 86 1.14 -0.34 9.18
C TYR A 86 2.12 -1.18 10.01
N TYR A 87 2.43 -2.40 9.58
CA TYR A 87 3.41 -3.27 10.26
C TYR A 87 4.80 -2.61 10.32
N VAL A 88 5.28 -2.06 9.21
CA VAL A 88 6.58 -1.36 9.14
C VAL A 88 6.61 -0.14 10.06
N GLU A 89 5.52 0.62 10.17
CA GLU A 89 5.43 1.76 11.09
C GLU A 89 5.50 1.31 12.56
N ARG A 90 4.77 0.24 12.92
CA ARG A 90 4.76 -0.32 14.27
C ARG A 90 6.12 -0.90 14.68
N LEU A 91 6.83 -1.56 13.76
CA LEU A 91 8.19 -2.03 14.03
C LEU A 91 9.15 -0.89 14.37
N LYS A 92 9.01 0.28 13.74
CA LYS A 92 9.83 1.47 14.09
C LYS A 92 9.51 2.03 15.46
N GLN A 93 8.30 1.81 15.96
CA GLN A 93 7.88 2.19 17.30
C GLN A 93 8.28 1.14 18.35
N HIS A 94 8.92 0.04 17.93
CA HIS A 94 9.24 -1.12 18.76
C HIS A 94 8.01 -1.78 19.39
N ASP A 95 6.86 -1.69 18.72
CA ASP A 95 5.63 -2.35 19.16
C ASP A 95 5.69 -3.85 18.85
N GLU A 96 5.66 -4.68 19.89
CA GLU A 96 5.71 -6.15 19.74
C GLU A 96 4.33 -6.81 19.66
N CYS A 97 3.27 -6.06 20.00
CA CYS A 97 1.90 -6.54 20.08
C CYS A 97 0.90 -5.46 19.63
N PHE A 98 0.12 -5.72 18.58
CA PHE A 98 -0.91 -4.80 18.09
C PHE A 98 -1.94 -5.51 17.21
N LYS A 99 -3.12 -4.89 17.10
CA LYS A 99 -4.22 -5.34 16.24
C LYS A 99 -4.77 -4.16 15.47
N TYR A 100 -5.05 -4.38 14.19
CA TYR A 100 -5.60 -3.38 13.29
C TYR A 100 -6.72 -4.00 12.45
N VAL A 101 -7.82 -3.29 12.29
CA VAL A 101 -8.94 -3.68 11.44
C VAL A 101 -9.24 -2.50 10.52
N GLU A 102 -9.26 -2.75 9.22
CA GLU A 102 -9.64 -1.77 8.21
C GLU A 102 -11.12 -1.95 7.87
N PHE A 103 -11.88 -0.86 8.03
CA PHE A 103 -13.29 -0.79 7.65
C PHE A 103 -13.44 -0.15 6.27
N ARG A 104 -14.39 -0.64 5.47
CA ARG A 104 -14.68 -0.11 4.13
C ARG A 104 -15.19 1.33 4.16
N VAL A 105 -15.94 1.68 5.21
CA VAL A 105 -16.42 3.05 5.46
C VAL A 105 -15.85 3.50 6.80
N ARG A 106 -15.01 4.53 6.78
CA ARG A 106 -14.50 5.15 8.00
C ARG A 106 -15.55 6.13 8.55
N ALA A 107 -15.82 6.08 9.85
CA ALA A 107 -16.73 7.02 10.47
C ALA A 107 -16.18 8.45 10.34
N ALA A 108 -17.00 9.41 9.94
CA ALA A 108 -16.59 10.80 9.70
C ALA A 108 -15.94 11.48 10.94
N SER A 109 -16.22 10.98 12.14
CA SER A 109 -15.66 11.44 13.41
C SER A 109 -14.31 10.83 13.79
N ALA A 110 -13.84 9.80 13.08
CA ALA A 110 -12.63 9.08 13.46
C ALA A 110 -11.33 9.78 13.00
N GLY A 111 -11.40 10.60 11.93
CA GLY A 111 -10.20 11.11 11.26
C GLY A 111 -9.31 9.97 10.74
N SER A 112 -8.39 10.25 9.81
CA SER A 112 -7.33 9.29 9.49
C SER A 112 -6.26 9.40 10.56
N SER A 113 -5.96 8.31 11.27
CA SER A 113 -4.85 8.31 12.22
C SER A 113 -3.50 8.52 11.51
N VAL A 114 -2.48 8.98 12.24
CA VAL A 114 -1.12 9.15 11.65
C VAL A 114 -0.62 7.83 11.06
N SER A 115 -0.88 6.71 11.71
CA SER A 115 -0.50 5.37 11.24
C SER A 115 -1.26 4.96 9.97
N GLU A 116 -2.56 5.30 9.85
CA GLU A 116 -3.34 5.06 8.63
C GLU A 116 -2.80 5.88 7.45
N SER A 117 -2.57 7.18 7.67
CA SER A 117 -2.02 8.05 6.62
C SER A 117 -0.63 7.60 6.17
N PHE A 118 0.20 7.09 7.10
CA PHE A 118 1.47 6.46 6.77
C PHE A 118 1.26 5.18 5.95
N ALA A 119 0.36 4.30 6.38
CA ALA A 119 0.07 3.02 5.73
C ALA A 119 -0.45 3.19 4.29
N ASP A 120 -1.35 4.16 4.07
CA ASP A 120 -1.89 4.48 2.75
C ASP A 120 -0.79 5.03 1.82
N ALA A 121 0.03 5.98 2.31
CA ALA A 121 1.15 6.53 1.55
C ALA A 121 2.24 5.49 1.27
N PHE A 122 2.45 4.54 2.20
CA PHE A 122 3.37 3.43 2.04
C PHE A 122 2.87 2.49 0.94
N ALA A 123 1.60 2.06 1.00
CA ALA A 123 1.00 1.16 0.02
C ALA A 123 1.08 1.74 -1.40
N ALA A 124 0.69 3.00 -1.55
CA ALA A 124 0.75 3.69 -2.83
C ALA A 124 2.18 3.82 -3.35
N SER A 125 3.16 4.04 -2.47
CA SER A 125 4.58 4.13 -2.85
C SER A 125 5.21 2.77 -3.19
N LEU A 126 4.79 1.71 -2.51
CA LEU A 126 5.25 0.34 -2.73
C LEU A 126 4.73 -0.18 -4.08
N LEU A 127 3.43 -0.06 -4.32
CA LEU A 127 2.78 -0.61 -5.51
C LEU A 127 3.00 0.25 -6.75
N MET A 128 3.12 1.57 -6.59
CA MET A 128 3.26 2.52 -7.69
C MET A 128 4.43 3.49 -7.46
N PRO A 129 5.68 3.02 -7.64
CA PRO A 129 6.87 3.87 -7.52
C PRO A 129 6.85 5.01 -8.54
N GLU A 130 7.21 6.22 -8.09
CA GLU A 130 7.14 7.45 -8.88
C GLU A 130 7.96 7.36 -10.17
N LEU A 131 9.16 6.78 -10.11
CA LEU A 131 10.01 6.63 -11.29
C LEU A 131 9.32 5.76 -12.36
N ALA A 132 8.67 4.67 -11.96
CA ALA A 132 7.94 3.80 -12.87
C ALA A 132 6.73 4.52 -13.48
N ILE A 133 5.95 5.25 -12.67
CA ILE A 133 4.84 6.08 -13.15
C ILE A 133 5.32 7.04 -14.24
N ARG A 134 6.38 7.81 -13.95
CA ARG A 134 6.92 8.81 -14.89
C ARG A 134 7.45 8.16 -16.17
N GLN A 135 8.07 6.99 -16.08
CA GLN A 135 8.55 6.26 -17.26
C GLN A 135 7.41 5.77 -18.15
N LEU A 136 6.33 5.22 -17.58
CA LEU A 136 5.17 4.78 -18.35
C LEU A 136 4.41 5.97 -18.95
N ALA A 137 4.27 7.07 -18.21
CA ALA A 137 3.66 8.29 -18.69
C ALA A 137 4.43 8.87 -19.89
N ARG A 138 5.76 8.94 -19.83
CA ARG A 138 6.59 9.37 -20.99
C ARG A 138 6.48 8.46 -22.20
N LYS A 139 6.13 7.18 -22.00
CA LYS A 139 5.85 6.25 -23.10
C LYS A 139 4.43 6.44 -23.68
N GLY A 140 3.67 7.43 -23.20
CA GLY A 140 2.29 7.68 -23.62
C GLY A 140 1.31 6.60 -23.18
N MET A 141 1.64 5.81 -22.14
CA MET A 141 0.73 4.77 -21.65
C MET A 141 -0.49 5.41 -21.00
N ALA A 142 -1.69 5.01 -21.45
CA ALA A 142 -2.94 5.49 -20.86
C ALA A 142 -3.10 5.04 -19.39
N LEU A 143 -3.84 5.83 -18.61
CA LEU A 143 -4.09 5.58 -17.18
C LEU A 143 -4.55 4.14 -16.88
N SER A 144 -5.49 3.61 -17.68
CA SER A 144 -5.98 2.23 -17.53
C SER A 144 -4.91 1.18 -17.79
N GLY A 145 -4.01 1.43 -18.75
CA GLY A 145 -2.84 0.58 -19.01
C GLY A 145 -1.84 0.62 -17.86
N MET A 146 -1.60 1.80 -17.28
CA MET A 146 -0.73 1.96 -16.11
C MET A 146 -1.32 1.27 -14.87
N ALA A 147 -2.62 1.44 -14.60
CA ALA A 147 -3.31 0.78 -13.49
C ALA A 147 -3.19 -0.74 -13.58
N ARG A 148 -3.41 -1.30 -14.79
CA ARG A 148 -3.19 -2.73 -15.06
C ARG A 148 -1.74 -3.14 -14.87
N HIS A 149 -0.77 -2.33 -15.31
CA HIS A 149 0.65 -2.62 -15.15
C HIS A 149 1.05 -2.73 -13.67
N PHE A 150 0.53 -1.85 -12.81
CA PHE A 150 0.78 -1.88 -11.37
C PHE A 150 -0.11 -2.90 -10.62
N GLY A 151 -1.15 -3.43 -11.25
CA GLY A 151 -2.12 -4.32 -10.63
C GLY A 151 -2.91 -3.63 -9.53
N VAL A 152 -3.43 -2.44 -9.83
CA VAL A 152 -4.22 -1.58 -8.92
C VAL A 152 -5.45 -1.04 -9.65
N THR A 153 -6.40 -0.49 -8.91
CA THR A 153 -7.56 0.22 -9.50
C THR A 153 -7.13 1.55 -10.12
N ALA A 154 -7.92 2.05 -11.08
CA ALA A 154 -7.70 3.39 -11.65
C ALA A 154 -7.74 4.47 -10.57
N ASP A 155 -8.71 4.39 -9.66
CA ASP A 155 -8.86 5.34 -8.53
C ASP A 155 -7.61 5.39 -7.64
N ALA A 156 -7.00 4.25 -7.34
CA ALA A 156 -5.76 4.20 -6.55
C ALA A 156 -4.60 4.88 -7.28
N LEU A 157 -4.50 4.69 -8.61
CA LEU A 157 -3.49 5.37 -9.42
C LEU A 157 -3.75 6.87 -9.51
N GLU A 158 -5.00 7.31 -9.68
CA GLU A 158 -5.34 8.74 -9.67
C GLU A 158 -5.01 9.40 -8.33
N TYR A 159 -5.34 8.73 -7.22
CA TYR A 159 -4.95 9.17 -5.88
C TYR A 159 -3.43 9.34 -5.79
N ARG A 160 -2.66 8.38 -6.31
CA ARG A 160 -1.20 8.44 -6.32
C ARG A 160 -0.66 9.58 -7.18
N LEU A 161 -1.24 9.81 -8.36
CA LEU A 161 -0.83 10.92 -9.24
C LEU A 161 -1.05 12.27 -8.56
N LYS A 162 -2.21 12.45 -7.89
CA LYS A 162 -2.52 13.64 -7.08
C LYS A 162 -1.51 13.84 -5.95
N GLN A 163 -1.15 12.78 -5.21
CA GLN A 163 -0.12 12.84 -4.16
C GLN A 163 1.24 13.29 -4.70
N LEU A 164 1.60 12.86 -5.91
CA LEU A 164 2.88 13.20 -6.54
C LEU A 164 2.87 14.56 -7.25
N GLY A 165 1.71 15.24 -7.33
CA GLY A 165 1.55 16.43 -8.15
C GLY A 165 1.84 16.18 -9.63
N ILE A 166 1.55 14.97 -10.12
CA ILE A 166 1.79 14.59 -11.51
C ILE A 166 0.51 14.78 -12.32
N ASP A 167 0.61 15.59 -13.35
CA ASP A 167 -0.34 15.64 -14.45
C ASP A 167 0.23 14.82 -15.63
N LEU A 168 -0.50 13.79 -16.05
CA LEU A 168 -0.06 12.90 -17.13
C LEU A 168 0.06 13.64 -18.48
N GLU A 169 -0.80 14.64 -18.74
CA GLU A 169 -0.76 15.40 -19.99
C GLU A 169 0.53 16.23 -20.09
N GLN A 170 0.96 16.81 -18.98
CA GLN A 170 2.19 17.60 -18.91
C GLN A 170 3.45 16.75 -19.11
N ILE A 171 3.44 15.48 -18.67
CA ILE A 171 4.58 14.58 -18.85
C ILE A 171 4.74 14.14 -20.30
N VAL A 172 3.64 13.91 -21.02
CA VAL A 172 3.68 13.49 -22.44
C VAL A 172 4.15 14.62 -23.35
N ALA A 173 3.89 15.87 -22.96
CA ALA A 173 4.28 17.06 -23.71
C ALA A 173 5.76 17.49 -23.52
N ALA A 174 6.49 16.88 -22.58
CA ALA A 174 7.85 17.25 -22.17
C ALA A 174 8.91 16.24 -22.64
#